data_AF-A0AAU0UF74-F1
#
_entry.id   AF-A0AAU0UF74-F1
#
_cell.length_a   1.000
_cell.length_b   1.000
_cell.length_c   1.000
_cell.angle_alpha   90.00
_cell.angle_beta   90.00
_cell.angle_gamma   90.00
#
_symmetry.space_group_name_H-M   'P 1'
#
loop_
_entity.id
_entity.type
_entity.pdbx_description
1 polymer ?
#
loop_
_entity_poly.entity_id
_entity_poly.type
_entity_poly.pdbx_seq_one_letter_code
_entity_poly.pdbx_strand_id
1 'polypeptide(L)'
;MQQGFEIKINGIPVKQHIYGVRDGQDISPYVHEYTDAETGVNVRIISGVAGTPPEDAGDPAALSKDTESWGWYVVCNDRVVLAGDKSERTIWGDDFPGWHPQYNGFVGLIFFTSDKPGELPWTTTKRQIDETLPVFRRATSFMRDATRKYLDYTNTRKVNLEKAKAVESSAAIKPITDIKVISVAPAPMKLPVFESAPKIRMGTVSYQQPLALLSKVAQSLGNSQMSYKQIGQKTFEYYVENEVGE
;
A
#
# COMPACT_ATOMS: atom_id res chain seq x y z
N MET A 1 -23.93 7.71 6.38
CA MET A 1 -24.65 7.02 7.48
C MET A 1 -25.32 5.80 6.89
N GLN A 2 -24.79 4.59 7.10
CA GLN A 2 -25.38 3.36 6.54
C GLN A 2 -26.31 2.61 7.53
N GLN A 3 -26.40 3.06 8.79
CA GLN A 3 -27.34 2.53 9.80
C GLN A 3 -28.20 3.61 10.49
N GLY A 4 -28.40 4.78 9.86
CA GLY A 4 -29.39 5.77 10.33
C GLY A 4 -29.07 6.58 11.58
N PHE A 5 -27.87 6.47 12.17
CA PHE A 5 -27.46 7.27 13.32
C PHE A 5 -26.70 8.55 12.91
N GLU A 6 -27.11 9.70 13.46
CA GLU A 6 -26.37 10.96 13.40
C GLU A 6 -25.58 11.15 14.70
N ILE A 7 -24.25 11.24 14.60
CA ILE A 7 -23.37 11.49 15.74
C ILE A 7 -22.99 12.96 15.73
N LYS A 8 -23.19 13.66 16.86
CA LYS A 8 -22.75 15.05 17.07
C LYS A 8 -21.80 15.10 18.26
N ILE A 9 -20.68 15.81 18.11
CA ILE A 9 -19.78 16.16 19.22
C ILE A 9 -19.91 17.66 19.42
N ASN A 10 -20.35 18.08 20.61
CA ASN A 10 -20.61 19.50 20.93
C ASN A 10 -21.54 20.19 19.91
N GLY A 11 -22.56 19.47 19.41
CA GLY A 11 -23.50 19.97 18.40
C GLY A 11 -22.99 19.95 16.96
N ILE A 12 -21.71 19.61 16.73
CA ILE A 12 -21.13 19.53 15.39
C ILE A 12 -21.31 18.10 14.85
N PRO A 13 -21.98 17.91 13.69
CA PRO A 13 -22.12 16.59 13.07
C PRO A 13 -20.76 16.00 12.71
N VAL A 14 -20.54 14.76 13.12
CA VAL A 14 -19.33 14.00 12.76
C VAL A 14 -19.55 13.41 11.37
N LYS A 15 -18.69 13.79 10.41
CA LYS A 15 -18.71 13.19 9.07
C LYS A 15 -18.26 11.73 9.18
N GLN A 16 -19.12 10.80 8.74
CA GLN A 16 -18.76 9.39 8.69
C GLN A 16 -17.63 9.19 7.67
N HIS A 17 -16.58 8.48 8.09
CA HIS A 17 -15.59 7.96 7.17
C HIS A 17 -16.13 6.68 6.51
N ILE A 18 -16.16 6.65 5.18
CA ILE A 18 -16.56 5.47 4.41
C ILE A 18 -15.28 4.76 3.98
N TYR A 19 -15.03 3.59 4.55
CA TYR A 19 -13.97 2.72 4.07
C TYR A 19 -14.38 2.10 2.73
N GLY A 20 -13.50 2.20 1.74
CA GLY A 20 -13.73 1.67 0.41
C GLY A 20 -12.42 1.23 -0.25
N VAL A 21 -12.54 0.35 -1.24
CA VAL A 21 -11.44 -0.19 -2.02
C VAL A 21 -11.78 -0.08 -3.50
N ARG A 22 -10.77 0.07 -4.34
CA ARG A 22 -10.94 0.12 -5.80
C ARG A 22 -11.44 -1.20 -6.33
N ASP A 23 -12.42 -1.12 -7.23
CA ASP A 23 -12.98 -2.24 -7.95
C ASP A 23 -13.34 -1.80 -9.39
N GLY A 24 -12.89 -2.58 -10.37
CA GLY A 24 -12.93 -2.27 -11.79
C GLY A 24 -12.39 -3.43 -12.63
N GLN A 25 -12.15 -3.18 -13.91
CA GLN A 25 -11.76 -4.22 -14.85
C GLN A 25 -10.42 -4.87 -14.49
N ASP A 26 -9.41 -4.06 -14.15
CA ASP A 26 -8.02 -4.52 -13.92
C ASP A 26 -7.58 -4.46 -12.45
N ILE A 27 -8.42 -3.88 -11.59
CA ILE A 27 -8.21 -3.82 -10.14
C ILE A 27 -9.46 -4.40 -9.48
N SER A 28 -9.30 -5.43 -8.66
CA SER A 28 -10.39 -5.94 -7.82
C SER A 28 -9.85 -6.28 -6.42
N PRO A 29 -10.65 -6.07 -5.37
CA PRO A 29 -10.22 -6.35 -4.01
C PRO A 29 -10.02 -7.84 -3.79
N TYR A 30 -9.18 -8.16 -2.80
CA TYR A 30 -9.21 -9.48 -2.19
C TYR A 30 -10.50 -9.63 -1.40
N VAL A 31 -11.19 -10.76 -1.55
CA VAL A 31 -12.40 -11.06 -0.79
C VAL A 31 -12.39 -12.52 -0.36
N HIS A 32 -12.58 -12.76 0.93
CA HIS A 32 -12.72 -14.10 1.46
C HIS A 32 -13.71 -14.11 2.63
N GLU A 33 -14.57 -15.12 2.70
CA GLU A 33 -15.46 -15.34 3.84
C GLU A 33 -15.53 -16.83 4.14
N TYR A 34 -15.44 -17.17 5.42
CA TYR A 34 -15.55 -18.54 5.90
C TYR A 34 -16.08 -18.59 7.34
N THR A 35 -16.59 -19.74 7.75
CA THR A 35 -16.88 -20.02 9.15
C THR A 35 -15.75 -20.86 9.72
N ASP A 36 -15.14 -20.39 10.81
CA ASP A 36 -14.11 -21.11 11.52
C ASP A 36 -14.67 -22.43 12.07
N ALA A 37 -14.06 -23.55 11.68
CA ALA A 37 -14.60 -24.88 11.97
C ALA A 37 -14.57 -25.24 13.47
N GLU A 38 -13.68 -24.65 14.25
CA GLU A 38 -13.53 -24.95 15.68
C GLU A 38 -14.46 -24.09 16.54
N THR A 39 -14.51 -22.79 16.25
CA THR A 39 -15.21 -21.80 17.09
C THR A 39 -16.60 -21.45 16.57
N GLY A 40 -16.87 -21.72 15.29
CA GLY A 40 -18.09 -21.30 14.61
C GLY A 40 -18.15 -19.79 14.29
N VAL A 41 -17.06 -19.05 14.51
CA VAL A 41 -16.97 -17.62 14.20
C VAL A 41 -16.98 -17.43 12.68
N ASN A 42 -17.86 -16.56 12.18
CA ASN A 42 -17.80 -16.12 10.79
C ASN A 42 -16.68 -15.09 10.64
N VAL A 43 -15.80 -15.32 9.66
CA VAL A 43 -14.65 -14.47 9.34
C VAL A 43 -14.81 -13.97 7.92
N ARG A 44 -14.84 -12.66 7.74
CA ARG A 44 -14.86 -12.00 6.43
C ARG A 44 -13.66 -11.07 6.28
N ILE A 45 -12.93 -11.19 5.19
CA ILE A 45 -11.72 -10.43 4.88
C ILE A 45 -11.94 -9.71 3.56
N ILE A 46 -11.73 -8.40 3.57
CA ILE A 46 -11.71 -7.57 2.36
C ILE A 46 -10.47 -6.69 2.41
N SER A 47 -9.65 -6.70 1.37
CA SER A 47 -8.54 -5.76 1.27
C SER A 47 -8.31 -5.29 -0.15
N GLY A 48 -7.65 -4.15 -0.31
CA GLY A 48 -7.41 -3.59 -1.62
C GLY A 48 -6.79 -2.21 -1.60
N VAL A 49 -6.77 -1.61 -2.79
CA VAL A 49 -6.25 -0.26 -3.02
C VAL A 49 -7.33 0.74 -2.64
N ALA A 50 -7.19 1.41 -1.50
CA ALA A 50 -8.13 2.43 -1.02
C ALA A 50 -7.66 3.87 -1.30
N GLY A 51 -6.35 4.10 -1.31
CA GLY A 51 -5.72 5.38 -1.64
C GLY A 51 -4.77 5.25 -2.82
N THR A 52 -4.23 6.36 -3.32
CA THR A 52 -3.19 6.30 -4.36
C THR A 52 -1.85 5.98 -3.68
N PRO A 53 -1.18 4.87 -4.06
CA PRO A 53 0.15 4.59 -3.52
C PRO A 53 1.11 5.73 -3.89
N PRO A 54 2.00 6.14 -2.98
CA PRO A 54 2.93 7.23 -3.26
C PRO A 54 3.90 6.83 -4.37
N GLU A 55 4.38 7.83 -5.12
CA GLU A 55 5.39 7.61 -6.18
C GLU A 55 6.75 7.29 -5.56
N ASP A 56 7.09 8.00 -4.49
CA ASP A 56 8.27 7.77 -3.67
C ASP A 56 7.88 7.72 -2.19
N ALA A 57 8.55 6.86 -1.42
CA ALA A 57 8.35 6.76 0.02
C ALA A 57 8.88 7.98 0.79
N GLY A 58 9.78 8.76 0.19
CA GLY A 58 10.26 10.04 0.72
C GLY A 58 9.35 11.23 0.45
N ASP A 59 8.27 11.05 -0.32
CA ASP A 59 7.31 12.12 -0.65
C ASP A 59 6.61 12.63 0.63
N PRO A 60 6.55 13.95 0.89
CA PRO A 60 5.76 14.52 1.99
C PRO A 60 4.31 14.03 2.04
N ALA A 61 3.68 13.72 0.89
CA ALA A 61 2.35 13.14 0.83
C ALA A 61 2.29 11.73 1.47
N ALA A 62 3.37 10.95 1.34
CA ALA A 62 3.55 9.65 1.99
C ALA A 62 3.79 9.75 3.50
N LEU A 63 4.03 10.96 4.02
CA LEU A 63 4.25 11.26 5.44
C LEU A 63 3.12 12.10 6.04
N SER A 64 2.05 12.34 5.28
CA SER A 64 0.92 13.18 5.69
C SER A 64 0.05 12.52 6.77
N LYS A 65 -0.80 13.32 7.43
CA LYS A 65 -1.70 12.86 8.50
C LYS A 65 -2.77 11.86 8.03
N ASP A 66 -3.10 11.88 6.73
CA ASP A 66 -4.06 10.94 6.12
C ASP A 66 -3.55 9.49 6.10
N THR A 67 -2.26 9.27 6.45
CA THR A 67 -1.66 7.94 6.57
C THR A 67 -2.17 7.12 7.74
N GLU A 68 -2.83 7.73 8.73
CA GLU A 68 -3.45 7.02 9.85
C GLU A 68 -4.55 6.05 9.38
N SER A 69 -5.18 6.34 8.23
CA SER A 69 -6.28 5.52 7.68
C SER A 69 -5.84 4.25 6.94
N TRP A 70 -4.54 4.05 6.75
CA TRP A 70 -3.99 2.88 6.05
C TRP A 70 -3.63 1.74 7.01
N GLY A 71 -3.66 0.51 6.52
CA GLY A 71 -3.35 -0.68 7.32
C GLY A 71 -4.57 -1.57 7.53
N TRP A 72 -4.52 -2.39 8.58
CA TRP A 72 -5.56 -3.37 8.89
C TRP A 72 -6.55 -2.84 9.94
N TYR A 73 -7.82 -3.07 9.68
CA TYR A 73 -8.93 -2.83 10.58
C TYR A 73 -9.46 -4.18 11.05
N VAL A 74 -9.58 -4.36 12.36
CA VAL A 74 -10.16 -5.57 12.96
C VAL A 74 -11.47 -5.21 13.62
N VAL A 75 -12.54 -5.85 13.18
CA VAL A 75 -13.92 -5.62 13.63
C VAL A 75 -14.45 -6.90 14.27
N CYS A 76 -15.03 -6.78 15.46
CA CYS A 76 -15.65 -7.90 16.19
C CYS A 76 -17.10 -7.51 16.55
N ASN A 77 -18.11 -8.23 16.05
CA ASN A 77 -19.54 -7.92 16.24
C ASN A 77 -19.83 -6.40 16.13
N ASP A 78 -19.53 -5.81 14.98
CA ASP A 78 -19.71 -4.38 14.66
C ASP A 78 -18.84 -3.37 15.44
N ARG A 79 -17.97 -3.84 16.35
CA ARG A 79 -17.02 -2.98 17.07
C ARG A 79 -15.66 -3.00 16.40
N VAL A 80 -15.17 -1.83 15.98
CA VAL A 80 -13.77 -1.64 15.58
C VAL A 80 -12.87 -1.80 16.80
N VAL A 81 -12.02 -2.82 16.80
CA VAL A 81 -11.06 -3.12 17.87
C VAL A 81 -9.69 -2.53 17.54
N LEU A 82 -9.26 -2.69 16.28
CA LEU A 82 -8.05 -2.08 15.75
C LEU A 82 -8.40 -1.27 14.50
N ALA A 83 -7.80 -0.10 14.35
CA ALA A 83 -8.09 0.85 13.28
C ALA A 83 -6.80 1.28 12.60
N GLY A 84 -6.66 0.99 11.29
CA GLY A 84 -5.49 1.36 10.51
C GLY A 84 -4.18 0.85 11.13
N ASP A 85 -4.22 -0.34 11.73
CA ASP A 85 -3.08 -0.91 12.43
C ASP A 85 -1.99 -1.34 11.43
N LYS A 86 -0.76 -1.02 11.81
CA LYS A 86 0.46 -1.16 10.99
C LYS A 86 1.54 -1.92 11.76
N SER A 87 1.14 -2.61 12.82
CA SER A 87 2.02 -3.32 13.74
C SER A 87 1.94 -4.84 13.55
N GLU A 88 2.79 -5.56 14.27
CA GLU A 88 2.86 -7.03 14.24
C GLU A 88 1.52 -7.67 14.61
N ARG A 89 0.68 -6.97 15.41
CA ARG A 89 -0.67 -7.41 15.80
C ARG A 89 -1.57 -7.71 14.61
N THR A 90 -1.36 -7.01 13.51
CA THR A 90 -2.13 -7.19 12.27
C THR A 90 -1.22 -7.53 11.11
N ILE A 91 -0.21 -8.38 11.36
CA ILE A 91 0.72 -8.99 10.40
C ILE A 91 1.97 -8.19 10.01
N TRP A 92 2.12 -6.92 10.40
CA TRP A 92 3.23 -6.10 9.91
C TRP A 92 4.48 -6.24 10.78
N GLY A 93 5.51 -6.94 10.28
CA GLY A 93 6.75 -7.19 11.00
C GLY A 93 6.91 -8.65 11.41
N ASP A 94 7.89 -8.91 12.28
CA ASP A 94 8.34 -10.25 12.68
C ASP A 94 8.67 -11.15 11.46
N ASP A 95 7.77 -12.06 11.09
CA ASP A 95 7.90 -12.98 9.95
C ASP A 95 7.35 -12.44 8.61
N PHE A 96 6.91 -11.18 8.55
CA PHE A 96 6.35 -10.55 7.36
C PHE A 96 6.92 -9.13 7.17
N PRO A 97 6.95 -8.57 5.95
CA PRO A 97 7.45 -7.20 5.75
C PRO A 97 6.78 -6.20 6.70
N GLY A 98 7.59 -5.46 7.45
CA GLY A 98 7.11 -4.35 8.28
C GLY A 98 6.47 -3.24 7.44
N TRP A 99 5.59 -2.45 8.06
CA TRP A 99 4.96 -1.34 7.37
C TRP A 99 6.01 -0.33 6.87
N HIS A 100 5.82 0.14 5.64
CA HIS A 100 6.65 1.15 5.00
C HIS A 100 5.74 2.16 4.31
N PRO A 101 6.08 3.46 4.26
CA PRO A 101 5.26 4.48 3.60
C PRO A 101 4.89 4.16 2.15
N GLN A 102 5.70 3.35 1.45
CA GLN A 102 5.37 2.87 0.10
C GLN A 102 4.06 2.06 0.02
N TYR A 103 3.59 1.51 1.14
CA TYR A 103 2.36 0.75 1.23
C TYR A 103 1.13 1.61 1.55
N ASN A 104 1.31 2.92 1.73
CA ASN A 104 0.19 3.84 1.88
C ASN A 104 -0.81 3.66 0.73
N GLY A 105 -2.09 3.81 1.05
CA GLY A 105 -3.19 3.47 0.14
C GLY A 105 -3.68 2.01 0.25
N PHE A 106 -3.00 1.16 1.01
CA PHE A 106 -3.54 -0.15 1.40
C PHE A 106 -4.55 -0.02 2.54
N VAL A 107 -5.70 -0.67 2.38
CA VAL A 107 -6.64 -0.93 3.48
C VAL A 107 -7.02 -2.41 3.45
N GLY A 108 -6.96 -3.04 4.62
CA GLY A 108 -7.56 -4.34 4.87
C GLY A 108 -8.57 -4.25 6.01
N LEU A 109 -9.71 -4.89 5.87
CA LEU A 109 -10.71 -5.06 6.91
C LEU A 109 -10.93 -6.54 7.13
N ILE A 110 -10.91 -6.95 8.38
CA ILE A 110 -11.32 -8.27 8.81
C ILE A 110 -12.43 -8.15 9.84
N PHE A 111 -13.50 -8.91 9.60
CA PHE A 111 -14.69 -8.97 10.43
C PHE A 111 -14.77 -10.35 11.07
N PHE A 112 -14.94 -10.38 12.39
CA PHE A 112 -15.25 -11.55 13.18
C PHE A 112 -16.66 -11.39 13.74
N THR A 113 -17.58 -12.27 13.36
CA THR A 113 -18.97 -12.23 13.81
C THR A 113 -19.37 -13.56 14.45
N SER A 114 -19.95 -13.49 15.64
CA SER A 114 -20.40 -14.67 16.38
C SER A 114 -21.48 -14.33 17.40
N ASP A 115 -22.45 -15.23 17.57
CA ASP A 115 -23.44 -15.19 18.66
C ASP A 115 -22.84 -15.60 20.01
N LYS A 116 -21.60 -16.10 20.02
CA LYS A 116 -20.82 -16.45 21.21
C LYS A 116 -19.66 -15.46 21.39
N PRO A 117 -19.85 -14.37 22.15
CA PRO A 117 -18.84 -13.31 22.25
C PRO A 117 -17.50 -13.75 22.87
N GLY A 118 -17.48 -14.88 23.59
CA GLY A 118 -16.27 -15.47 24.16
C GLY A 118 -15.36 -16.13 23.13
N GLU A 119 -15.86 -16.42 21.94
CA GLU A 119 -15.09 -17.03 20.83
C GLU A 119 -14.43 -15.99 19.92
N LEU A 120 -14.77 -14.71 20.09
CA LEU A 120 -14.22 -13.63 19.29
C LEU A 120 -12.77 -13.33 19.72
N PRO A 121 -11.91 -12.92 18.77
CA PRO A 121 -10.48 -12.72 19.04
C PRO A 121 -10.17 -11.42 19.78
N TRP A 122 -11.03 -10.95 20.68
CA TRP A 122 -10.83 -9.74 21.46
C TRP A 122 -10.48 -10.04 22.92
N THR A 123 -9.79 -9.12 23.57
CA THR A 123 -9.56 -9.22 25.02
C THR A 123 -10.83 -8.94 25.80
N THR A 124 -10.86 -9.31 27.09
CA THR A 124 -12.00 -9.05 28.00
C THR A 124 -12.38 -7.57 28.09
N THR A 125 -11.43 -6.66 27.85
CA THR A 125 -11.67 -5.20 27.80
C THR A 125 -12.34 -4.73 26.51
N LYS A 126 -12.39 -5.57 25.47
CA LYS A 126 -12.92 -5.27 24.12
C LYS A 126 -12.21 -4.09 23.45
N ARG A 127 -10.94 -3.87 23.81
CA ARG A 127 -10.09 -2.77 23.28
C ARG A 127 -8.86 -3.27 22.53
N GLN A 128 -8.59 -4.57 22.61
CA GLN A 128 -7.43 -5.20 21.99
C GLN A 128 -7.84 -6.54 21.42
N ILE A 129 -7.02 -7.04 20.50
CA ILE A 129 -7.12 -8.40 19.97
C ILE A 129 -6.28 -9.32 20.84
N ASP A 130 -6.77 -10.53 21.06
CA ASP A 130 -5.97 -11.61 21.63
C ASP A 130 -5.35 -12.42 20.49
N GLU A 131 -4.09 -12.11 20.19
CA GLU A 131 -3.30 -12.70 19.10
C GLU A 131 -2.95 -14.18 19.34
N THR A 132 -3.20 -14.68 20.55
CA THR A 132 -2.96 -16.08 20.89
C THR A 132 -4.09 -17.00 20.44
N LEU A 133 -5.28 -16.45 20.17
CA LEU A 133 -6.45 -17.24 19.81
C LEU A 133 -6.32 -17.87 18.42
N PRO A 134 -6.59 -19.18 18.27
CA PRO A 134 -6.43 -19.90 17.00
C PRO A 134 -7.21 -19.30 15.84
N VAL A 135 -8.43 -18.81 16.08
CA VAL A 135 -9.27 -18.16 15.05
C VAL A 135 -8.58 -16.95 14.42
N PHE A 136 -7.88 -16.14 15.22
CA PHE A 136 -7.12 -14.99 14.73
C PHE A 136 -5.88 -15.45 13.96
N ARG A 137 -5.13 -16.40 14.50
CA ARG A 137 -3.91 -16.95 13.86
C ARG A 137 -4.20 -17.60 12.50
N ARG A 138 -5.32 -18.29 12.35
CA ARG A 138 -5.75 -18.81 11.04
C ARG A 138 -6.07 -17.68 10.07
N ALA A 139 -6.78 -16.67 10.54
CA ALA A 139 -7.11 -15.51 9.73
C ALA A 139 -5.87 -14.72 9.27
N THR A 140 -4.80 -14.63 10.08
CA THR A 140 -3.58 -13.91 9.69
C THR A 140 -2.89 -14.51 8.46
N SER A 141 -3.05 -15.82 8.19
CA SER A 141 -2.56 -16.43 6.94
C SER A 141 -3.20 -15.78 5.71
N PHE A 142 -4.54 -15.66 5.72
CA PHE A 142 -5.28 -15.03 4.63
C PHE A 142 -5.01 -13.52 4.55
N MET A 143 -4.81 -12.85 5.68
CA MET A 143 -4.39 -11.44 5.70
C MET A 143 -3.02 -11.26 5.03
N ARG A 144 -2.06 -12.15 5.28
CA ARG A 144 -0.73 -12.14 4.65
C ARG A 144 -0.82 -12.38 3.15
N ASP A 145 -1.61 -13.35 2.71
CA ASP A 145 -1.82 -13.64 1.30
C ASP A 145 -2.40 -12.43 0.56
N ALA A 146 -3.42 -11.81 1.13
CA ALA A 146 -4.05 -10.62 0.59
C ALA A 146 -3.08 -9.43 0.53
N THR A 147 -2.29 -9.24 1.59
CA THR A 147 -1.33 -8.13 1.69
C THR A 147 -0.16 -8.30 0.72
N ARG A 148 0.34 -9.53 0.52
CA ARG A 148 1.48 -9.80 -0.36
C ARG A 148 1.22 -9.38 -1.80
N LYS A 149 0.00 -9.58 -2.31
CA LYS A 149 -0.40 -9.11 -3.65
C LYS A 149 -0.27 -7.60 -3.81
N TYR A 150 -0.62 -6.84 -2.78
CA TYR A 150 -0.47 -5.38 -2.80
C TYR A 150 1.00 -4.96 -2.75
N LEU A 151 1.82 -5.62 -1.91
CA LEU A 151 3.27 -5.39 -1.84
C LEU A 151 3.93 -5.61 -3.20
N ASP A 152 3.65 -6.75 -3.85
CA ASP A 152 4.16 -7.07 -5.19
C ASP A 152 3.76 -6.00 -6.22
N TYR A 153 2.50 -5.56 -6.16
CA TYR A 153 2.02 -4.46 -7.00
C TYR A 153 2.79 -3.16 -6.77
N THR A 154 3.01 -2.72 -5.52
CA THR A 154 3.75 -1.48 -5.25
C THR A 154 5.19 -1.51 -5.77
N ASN A 155 5.81 -2.70 -5.83
CA ASN A 155 7.14 -2.88 -6.41
C ASN A 155 7.12 -2.74 -7.94
N THR A 156 6.16 -3.39 -8.62
CA THR A 156 6.05 -3.32 -10.09
C THR A 156 5.50 -1.97 -10.56
N ARG A 157 4.65 -1.30 -9.78
CA ARG A 157 4.13 0.05 -10.05
C ARG A 157 5.23 1.07 -10.37
N LYS A 158 6.37 0.99 -9.68
CA LYS A 158 7.53 1.90 -9.89
C LYS A 158 8.16 1.76 -11.28
N VAL A 159 7.94 0.62 -11.95
CA VAL A 159 8.46 0.35 -13.30
C VAL A 159 7.71 1.14 -14.36
N ASN A 160 6.40 1.31 -14.21
CA ASN A 160 5.56 2.04 -15.16
C ASN A 160 4.47 2.84 -14.44
N LEU A 161 4.88 3.96 -13.83
CA LEU A 161 4.02 4.81 -13.02
C LEU A 161 2.83 5.37 -13.82
N GLU A 162 3.05 5.79 -15.06
CA GLU A 162 1.99 6.39 -15.89
C GLU A 162 0.88 5.37 -16.20
N LYS A 163 1.24 4.15 -16.60
CA LYS A 163 0.25 3.08 -16.82
C LYS A 163 -0.43 2.66 -15.52
N ALA A 164 0.31 2.61 -14.41
CA ALA A 164 -0.27 2.31 -13.11
C ALA A 164 -1.32 3.34 -12.70
N LYS A 165 -1.02 4.64 -12.82
CA LYS A 165 -1.96 5.73 -12.53
C LYS A 165 -3.21 5.67 -13.42
N ALA A 166 -3.05 5.35 -14.70
CA ALA A 166 -4.17 5.20 -15.62
C ALA A 166 -5.13 4.07 -15.17
N VAL A 167 -4.57 2.91 -14.80
CA VAL A 167 -5.38 1.79 -14.29
C VAL A 167 -5.99 2.12 -12.92
N GLU A 168 -5.24 2.71 -12.00
CA GLU A 168 -5.72 3.16 -10.67
C GLU A 168 -6.86 4.17 -10.76
N SER A 169 -6.82 5.09 -11.72
CA SER A 169 -7.85 6.11 -11.91
C SER A 169 -9.09 5.56 -12.62
N SER A 170 -8.96 4.51 -13.43
CA SER A 170 -10.09 3.84 -14.09
C SER A 170 -10.95 3.00 -13.13
N ALA A 171 -10.39 2.57 -11.99
CA ALA A 171 -11.10 1.79 -10.99
C ALA A 171 -11.72 2.70 -9.92
N ALA A 172 -13.03 2.58 -9.73
CA ALA A 172 -13.76 3.38 -8.75
C ALA A 172 -13.58 2.82 -7.34
N ILE A 173 -13.46 3.69 -6.34
CA ILE A 173 -13.53 3.29 -4.93
C ILE A 173 -14.98 2.91 -4.61
N LYS A 174 -15.19 1.65 -4.24
CA LYS A 174 -16.49 1.16 -3.77
C LYS A 174 -16.47 1.01 -2.24
N PRO A 175 -17.54 1.41 -1.53
CA PRO A 175 -17.70 1.11 -0.12
C PRO A 175 -17.55 -0.39 0.17
N ILE A 176 -16.92 -0.74 1.28
CA ILE A 176 -16.74 -2.15 1.70
C ILE A 176 -18.08 -2.89 1.84
N THR A 177 -19.16 -2.16 2.17
CA THR A 177 -20.51 -2.69 2.26
C THR A 177 -21.09 -3.14 0.92
N ASP A 178 -20.60 -2.60 -0.20
CA ASP A 178 -21.04 -2.97 -1.55
C ASP A 178 -20.24 -4.15 -2.13
N ILE A 179 -19.11 -4.51 -1.51
CA ILE A 179 -18.24 -5.61 -1.95
C ILE A 179 -18.82 -6.95 -1.50
N LYS A 180 -19.37 -7.71 -2.43
CA LYS A 180 -19.98 -9.03 -2.14
C LYS A 180 -18.94 -10.15 -2.19
N VAL A 181 -19.12 -11.13 -1.31
CA VAL A 181 -18.42 -12.41 -1.42
C VAL A 181 -19.24 -13.31 -2.33
N ILE A 182 -18.65 -13.72 -3.45
CA ILE A 182 -19.35 -14.47 -4.51
C ILE A 182 -18.96 -15.95 -4.49
N SER A 183 -17.84 -16.30 -3.83
CA SER A 183 -17.29 -17.66 -3.78
C SER A 183 -16.81 -18.04 -2.38
N VAL A 184 -16.86 -19.35 -2.09
CA VAL A 184 -16.31 -19.96 -0.86
C VAL A 184 -14.77 -19.91 -0.86
N ALA A 185 -14.15 -20.07 -2.04
CA ALA A 185 -12.71 -19.91 -2.18
C ALA A 185 -12.33 -18.42 -2.09
N PRO A 186 -11.15 -18.09 -1.53
CA PRO A 186 -10.63 -16.72 -1.58
C PRO A 186 -10.53 -16.21 -3.02
N ALA A 187 -11.13 -15.06 -3.29
CA ALA A 187 -10.89 -14.33 -4.53
C ALA A 187 -9.60 -13.52 -4.34
N PRO A 188 -8.48 -13.87 -5.01
CA PRO A 188 -7.24 -13.14 -4.85
C PRO A 188 -7.39 -11.71 -5.36
N MET A 189 -6.63 -10.78 -4.78
CA MET A 189 -6.57 -9.41 -5.26
C MET A 189 -6.09 -9.40 -6.72
N LYS A 190 -6.83 -8.74 -7.60
CA LYS A 190 -6.41 -8.51 -8.98
C LYS A 190 -5.73 -7.14 -9.04
N LEU A 191 -4.46 -7.14 -9.44
CA LEU A 191 -3.68 -5.93 -9.70
C LEU A 191 -2.84 -6.15 -10.95
N PRO A 192 -2.63 -5.11 -11.78
CA PRO A 192 -1.80 -5.24 -12.97
C PRO A 192 -0.34 -5.46 -12.56
N VAL A 193 0.35 -6.29 -13.32
CA VAL A 193 1.80 -6.50 -13.17
C VAL A 193 2.48 -5.73 -14.29
N PHE A 194 3.42 -4.85 -13.92
CA PHE A 194 4.23 -4.13 -14.89
C PHE A 194 5.59 -4.80 -15.01
N GLU A 195 5.84 -5.42 -16.16
CA GLU A 195 7.14 -5.99 -16.45
C GLU A 195 8.16 -4.88 -16.70
N SER A 196 9.32 -4.99 -16.06
CA SER A 196 10.45 -4.15 -16.41
C SER A 196 10.96 -4.54 -17.78
N ALA A 197 11.09 -3.56 -18.67
CA ALA A 197 12.00 -3.68 -19.80
C ALA A 197 13.34 -4.23 -19.30
N PRO A 198 14.03 -5.11 -20.06
CA PRO A 198 15.27 -5.72 -19.61
C PRO A 198 16.19 -4.64 -19.07
N LYS A 199 16.56 -4.75 -17.78
CA LYS A 199 17.40 -3.76 -17.10
C LYS A 199 18.69 -3.63 -17.88
N ILE A 200 18.84 -2.55 -18.64
CA ILE A 200 20.17 -2.15 -19.12
C ILE A 200 21.00 -1.99 -17.85
N ARG A 201 22.08 -2.76 -17.73
CA ARG A 201 22.95 -2.69 -16.55
C ARG A 201 23.58 -1.30 -16.53
N MET A 202 23.09 -0.43 -15.66
CA MET A 202 23.65 0.90 -15.45
C MET A 202 24.85 0.79 -14.52
N GLY A 203 25.94 1.46 -14.86
CA GLY A 203 27.10 1.67 -13.98
C GLY A 203 27.16 3.12 -13.50
N THR A 204 27.63 3.34 -12.27
CA THR A 204 27.95 4.68 -11.78
C THR A 204 29.41 5.00 -12.12
N VAL A 205 29.64 6.09 -12.84
CA VAL A 205 30.98 6.64 -13.07
C VAL A 205 31.18 7.86 -12.16
N SER A 206 32.21 7.83 -11.33
CA SER A 206 32.53 8.92 -10.40
C SER A 206 34.03 9.16 -10.32
N TYR A 207 34.46 10.42 -10.35
CA TYR A 207 35.87 10.80 -10.23
C TYR A 207 35.98 12.25 -9.73
N GLN A 208 37.15 12.58 -9.17
CA GLN A 208 37.48 13.93 -8.70
C GLN A 208 38.35 14.65 -9.73
N GLN A 209 38.18 15.98 -9.82
CA GLN A 209 38.98 16.85 -10.67
C GLN A 209 39.27 18.17 -9.95
N PRO A 210 40.37 18.87 -10.28
CA PRO A 210 40.63 20.20 -9.75
C PRO A 210 39.52 21.19 -10.11
N LEU A 211 39.08 21.98 -9.14
CA LEU A 211 38.00 22.97 -9.32
C LEU A 211 38.29 23.94 -10.47
N ALA A 212 39.54 24.40 -10.59
CA ALA A 212 39.95 25.30 -11.67
C ALA A 212 39.77 24.69 -13.07
N LEU A 213 39.92 23.36 -13.20
CA LEU A 213 39.68 22.67 -14.46
C LEU A 213 38.19 22.53 -14.74
N LEU A 214 37.40 22.14 -13.74
CA LEU A 214 35.94 22.05 -13.85
C LEU A 214 35.31 23.38 -14.29
N SER A 215 35.76 24.51 -13.73
CA SER A 215 35.29 25.83 -14.13
C SER A 215 35.60 26.17 -15.59
N LYS A 216 36.79 25.81 -16.08
CA LYS A 216 37.16 26.01 -17.49
C LYS A 216 36.31 25.17 -18.43
N VAL A 217 36.06 23.91 -18.08
CA VAL A 217 35.20 23.00 -18.86
C VAL A 217 33.76 23.48 -18.88
N ALA A 218 33.23 23.95 -17.75
CA ALA A 218 31.89 24.55 -17.67
C ALA A 218 31.76 25.75 -18.63
N GLN A 219 32.78 26.62 -18.65
CA GLN A 219 32.83 27.76 -19.56
C GLN A 219 32.91 27.34 -21.04
N SER A 220 33.72 26.33 -21.39
CA SER A 220 33.81 25.84 -22.77
C SER A 220 32.53 25.14 -23.24
N LEU A 221 31.78 24.52 -22.34
CA LEU A 221 30.46 23.93 -22.60
C LEU A 221 29.33 24.98 -22.68
N GLY A 222 29.66 26.28 -22.57
CA GLY A 222 28.75 27.40 -22.76
C GLY A 222 27.99 27.86 -21.52
N ASN A 223 28.28 27.30 -20.33
CA ASN A 223 27.64 27.71 -19.08
C ASN A 223 28.57 27.52 -17.86
N SER A 224 29.08 28.64 -17.34
CA SER A 224 30.01 28.66 -16.18
C SER A 224 29.37 28.26 -14.85
N GLN A 225 28.05 28.15 -14.76
CA GLN A 225 27.32 27.74 -13.56
C GLN A 225 26.84 26.28 -13.59
N MET A 226 27.38 25.45 -14.50
CA MET A 226 27.03 24.02 -14.54
C MET A 226 27.44 23.30 -13.26
N SER A 227 26.57 22.43 -12.77
CA SER A 227 26.90 21.52 -11.68
C SER A 227 27.93 20.47 -12.12
N TYR A 228 28.71 19.93 -11.18
CA TYR A 228 29.72 18.91 -11.50
C TYR A 228 29.12 17.65 -12.16
N LYS A 229 27.89 17.28 -11.78
CA LYS A 229 27.15 16.20 -12.44
C LYS A 229 26.90 16.50 -13.91
N GLN A 230 26.44 17.71 -14.23
CA GLN A 230 26.18 18.13 -15.61
C GLN A 230 27.45 18.24 -16.44
N ILE A 231 28.55 18.72 -15.84
CA ILE A 231 29.86 18.76 -16.50
C ILE A 231 30.27 17.34 -16.90
N GLY A 232 30.27 16.40 -15.94
CA GLY A 232 30.63 14.99 -16.20
C GLY A 232 29.74 14.35 -17.26
N GLN A 233 28.42 14.58 -17.18
CA GLN A 233 27.46 14.07 -18.15
C GLN A 233 27.75 14.61 -19.56
N LYS A 234 27.88 15.93 -19.73
CA LYS A 234 28.16 16.53 -21.05
C LYS A 234 29.51 16.13 -21.62
N THR A 235 30.55 16.00 -20.79
CA THR A 235 31.85 15.53 -21.27
C THR A 235 31.80 14.08 -21.71
N PHE A 236 31.01 13.26 -21.03
CA PHE A 236 30.82 11.86 -21.41
C PHE A 236 29.97 11.74 -22.69
N GLU A 237 28.88 12.51 -22.80
CA GLU A 237 28.07 12.61 -24.03
C GLU A 237 28.93 13.02 -25.22
N TYR A 238 29.77 14.05 -25.07
CA TYR A 238 30.70 14.47 -26.11
C TYR A 238 31.68 13.34 -26.51
N TYR A 239 32.25 12.63 -25.55
CA TYR A 239 33.15 11.52 -25.84
C TYR A 239 32.43 10.38 -26.57
N VAL A 240 31.23 10.01 -26.15
CA VAL A 240 30.43 8.97 -26.81
C VAL A 240 30.10 9.38 -28.24
N GLU A 241 29.63 10.61 -28.45
CA GLU A 241 29.27 11.11 -29.78
C GLU A 241 30.47 11.12 -30.74
N ASN A 242 31.65 11.53 -30.26
CA ASN A 242 32.83 11.74 -31.13
C ASN A 242 33.73 10.51 -31.27
N GLU A 243 33.85 9.68 -30.23
CA GLU A 243 34.82 8.57 -30.18
C GLU A 243 34.16 7.20 -30.22
N VAL A 244 32.88 7.09 -29.82
CA VAL A 244 32.12 5.83 -29.82
C VAL A 244 31.14 5.78 -31.01
N GLY A 245 30.62 6.92 -31.44
CA GLY A 245 29.71 7.04 -32.57
C GLY A 245 28.27 6.60 -32.28
N GLU A 246 27.86 6.67 -31.01
CA GLU A 246 26.46 6.47 -30.55
C GLU A 246 25.80 7.78 -30.14
#